data_AF-A0A359IKH3-F1
#
_entry.id   AF-A0A359IKH3-F1
#
_cell.length_a   1.000
_cell.length_b   1.000
_cell.length_c   1.000
_cell.angle_alpha   90.00
_cell.angle_beta   90.00
_cell.angle_gamma   90.00
#
_symmetry.space_group_name_H-M   'P 1'
#
loop_
_entity.id
_entity.type
_entity.pdbx_description
1 polymer ?
#
loop_
_entity_poly.entity_id
_entity_poly.type
_entity_poly.pdbx_seq_one_letter_code
_entity_poly.pdbx_strand_id
1 'polypeptide(L)'
;MLITNMHHELIKTIIYSYNIVGLGGFNLTQAVFDIHMEILTDVFITAIKLASPIIGIMLIINAGLGVLVRTLPQMNMFVVGLPIKIYVSLYVMILITPAMIMNFSYIFDKINVGLIKILKGMIP
;
A
#
# COMPACT_ATOMS: atom_id res chain seq x y z
N MET A 1 -7.20 12.79 0.70
CA MET A 1 -6.57 13.56 1.80
C MET A 1 -7.13 14.98 1.91
N LEU A 2 -7.16 15.75 0.81
CA LEU A 2 -7.79 17.09 0.81
C LEU A 2 -9.31 17.00 0.86
N ILE A 3 -9.92 16.18 -0.02
CA ILE A 3 -11.38 15.97 -0.07
C ILE A 3 -11.95 15.47 1.27
N THR A 4 -11.18 14.64 1.98
CA THR A 4 -11.60 13.99 3.22
C THR A 4 -11.16 14.75 4.49
N ASN A 5 -10.54 15.92 4.37
CA ASN A 5 -9.96 16.69 5.50
C ASN A 5 -8.94 15.93 6.38
N MET A 6 -8.46 14.77 5.94
CA MET A 6 -7.56 13.88 6.68
C MET A 6 -6.23 14.53 7.10
N HIS A 7 -5.79 15.56 6.39
CA HIS A 7 -4.61 16.34 6.77
C HIS A 7 -4.81 17.12 8.08
N HIS A 8 -6.02 17.60 8.38
CA HIS A 8 -6.33 18.21 9.68
C HIS A 8 -6.28 17.19 10.81
N GLU A 9 -6.74 15.96 10.57
CA GLU A 9 -6.65 14.87 11.56
C GLU A 9 -5.20 14.50 11.90
N LEU A 10 -4.30 14.50 10.91
CA LEU A 10 -2.87 14.29 11.17
C LEU A 10 -2.29 15.41 12.05
N ILE A 11 -2.61 16.67 11.75
CA ILE A 11 -2.11 17.82 12.53
C ILE A 11 -2.64 17.73 13.97
N LYS A 12 -3.92 17.43 14.17
CA LYS A 12 -4.51 17.21 15.50
C LYS A 12 -3.81 16.08 16.24
N THR A 13 -3.51 14.97 15.56
CA THR A 13 -2.81 13.82 16.15
C THR A 13 -1.40 14.19 16.60
N ILE A 14 -0.68 14.99 15.82
CA ILE A 14 0.66 15.49 16.21
C ILE A 14 0.56 16.39 17.43
N ILE A 15 -0.40 17.32 17.48
CA ILE A 15 -0.59 18.19 18.66
C ILE A 15 -0.96 17.35 19.88
N TYR A 16 -1.86 16.37 19.72
CA TYR A 16 -2.29 15.48 20.79
C TYR A 16 -1.14 14.60 21.32
N SER A 17 -0.16 14.26 20.49
CA SER A 17 0.99 13.44 20.89
C SER A 17 1.80 14.06 22.06
N TYR A 18 1.91 15.38 22.11
CA TYR A 18 2.59 16.11 23.19
C TYR A 18 1.87 15.95 24.54
N ASN A 19 0.55 15.76 24.53
CA ASN A 19 -0.22 15.50 25.75
C ASN A 19 -0.10 14.04 26.22
N ILE A 20 0.11 13.08 25.30
CA ILE A 20 0.21 11.66 25.64
C ILE A 20 1.59 11.32 26.21
N VAL A 21 2.66 11.70 25.51
CA VAL A 21 4.03 11.30 25.87
C VAL A 21 4.68 12.30 26.84
N GLY A 22 4.25 13.57 26.82
CA GLY A 22 4.87 14.64 27.59
C GLY A 22 6.25 15.06 27.04
N LEU A 23 6.71 16.25 27.43
CA LEU A 23 8.03 16.73 27.04
C LEU A 23 9.12 15.94 27.78
N GLY A 24 9.96 15.22 27.03
CA GLY A 24 11.06 14.41 27.59
C GLY A 24 10.66 13.03 28.12
N GLY A 25 9.38 12.63 28.01
CA GLY A 25 8.86 11.33 28.49
C GLY A 25 8.98 10.17 27.51
N PHE A 26 9.86 10.27 26.51
CA PHE A 26 10.00 9.27 25.46
C PHE A 26 10.76 8.03 25.97
N ASN A 27 10.09 6.88 26.02
CA ASN A 27 10.71 5.58 26.27
C ASN A 27 10.50 4.64 25.08
N LEU A 28 11.59 4.04 24.58
CA LEU A 28 11.52 2.94 23.61
C LEU A 28 11.30 1.64 24.38
N THR A 29 10.04 1.29 24.60
CA THR A 29 9.64 0.03 25.22
C THR A 29 9.58 -1.09 24.18
N GLN A 30 9.60 -2.35 24.64
CA GLN A 30 9.36 -3.52 23.78
C GLN A 30 8.02 -3.42 23.04
N ALA A 31 6.99 -2.84 23.68
CA ALA A 31 5.69 -2.65 23.07
C ALA A 31 5.76 -1.76 21.81
N VAL A 32 6.61 -0.72 21.80
CA VAL A 32 6.82 0.11 20.61
C VAL A 32 7.41 -0.72 19.46
N PHE A 33 8.38 -1.60 19.75
CA PHE A 33 8.96 -2.50 18.74
C PHE A 33 7.93 -3.47 18.18
N ASP A 34 7.13 -4.11 19.03
CA ASP A 34 6.10 -5.06 18.61
C ASP A 34 5.04 -4.40 17.72
N ILE A 35 4.58 -3.19 18.10
CA ILE A 35 3.64 -2.39 17.31
C ILE A 35 4.26 -2.00 15.96
N HIS A 36 5.56 -1.66 15.94
CA HIS A 36 6.25 -1.33 14.69
C HIS A 36 6.28 -2.50 13.72
N MET A 37 6.54 -3.72 14.22
CA MET A 37 6.54 -4.94 13.42
C MET A 37 5.14 -5.31 12.92
N GLU A 38 4.09 -5.08 13.74
CA GLU A 38 2.69 -5.23 13.33
C GLU A 38 2.38 -4.31 12.13
N ILE A 39 2.71 -3.01 12.25
CA ILE A 39 2.47 -2.02 11.20
C ILE A 39 3.22 -2.37 9.92
N LEU A 40 4.49 -2.79 10.03
CA LEU A 40 5.31 -3.17 8.87
C LEU A 40 4.68 -4.35 8.12
N THR A 41 4.24 -5.37 8.86
CA THR A 41 3.56 -6.55 8.31
C THR A 41 2.26 -6.15 7.60
N ASP A 42 1.47 -5.29 8.23
CA ASP A 42 0.20 -4.80 7.67
C ASP A 42 0.40 -3.99 6.39
N VAL A 43 1.43 -3.13 6.34
CA VAL A 43 1.79 -2.36 5.13
C VAL A 43 2.18 -3.30 4.00
N PHE A 44 3.00 -4.31 4.27
CA PHE A 44 3.45 -5.27 3.26
C PHE A 44 2.27 -6.10 2.70
N ILE A 45 1.40 -6.60 3.58
CA ILE A 45 0.19 -7.33 3.18
C ILE A 45 -0.73 -6.43 2.36
N THR A 46 -0.91 -5.18 2.76
CA THR A 46 -1.76 -4.22 2.04
C THR A 46 -1.19 -3.91 0.67
N ALA A 47 0.12 -3.70 0.55
CA ALA A 47 0.79 -3.47 -0.73
C ALA A 47 0.62 -4.66 -1.69
N ILE A 48 0.82 -5.89 -1.20
CA ILE A 48 0.60 -7.11 -2.01
C ILE A 48 -0.86 -7.22 -2.44
N LYS A 49 -1.83 -6.98 -1.54
CA LYS A 49 -3.25 -7.02 -1.88
C LYS A 49 -3.60 -6.02 -2.99
N LEU A 50 -3.08 -4.79 -2.90
CA LEU A 50 -3.30 -3.76 -3.91
C LEU A 50 -2.63 -4.12 -5.25
N ALA A 51 -1.44 -4.73 -5.23
CA ALA A 51 -0.73 -5.15 -6.44
C ALA A 51 -1.26 -6.47 -7.05
N SER A 52 -1.96 -7.30 -6.26
CA SER A 52 -2.38 -8.65 -6.63
C SER A 52 -3.13 -8.76 -7.97
N PRO A 53 -4.05 -7.83 -8.34
CA PRO A 53 -4.77 -7.98 -9.60
C PRO A 53 -3.85 -7.78 -10.81
N ILE A 54 -2.93 -6.81 -10.73
CA ILE A 54 -1.96 -6.53 -11.79
C ILE A 54 -0.97 -7.68 -11.92
N ILE A 55 -0.48 -8.20 -10.78
CA ILE A 55 0.43 -9.36 -10.76
C ILE A 55 -0.24 -10.58 -11.43
N GLY A 56 -1.49 -10.88 -11.07
CA GLY A 56 -2.23 -12.00 -11.65
C GLY A 56 -2.41 -11.89 -13.16
N ILE A 57 -2.79 -10.71 -13.64
CA ILE A 57 -2.94 -10.45 -15.08
C ILE A 57 -1.59 -10.48 -15.81
N MET A 58 -0.53 -9.93 -15.24
CA MET A 58 0.80 -10.00 -15.84
C MET A 58 1.30 -11.45 -15.96
N LEU A 59 0.98 -12.31 -14.99
CA LEU A 59 1.32 -13.74 -15.05
C LEU A 59 0.65 -14.41 -16.25
N ILE A 60 -0.65 -14.15 -16.47
CA ILE A 60 -1.40 -14.66 -17.63
C ILE A 60 -0.82 -14.13 -18.94
N ILE A 61 -0.52 -12.83 -19.02
CA ILE A 61 0.08 -12.22 -20.22
C ILE A 61 1.46 -12.83 -20.52
N ASN A 62 2.30 -13.00 -19.49
CA ASN A 62 3.63 -13.60 -19.68
C ASN A 62 3.54 -15.04 -20.17
N ALA A 63 2.61 -15.83 -19.62
CA ALA A 63 2.35 -17.19 -20.10
C ALA A 63 1.87 -17.20 -21.56
N GLY A 64 0.89 -16.35 -21.89
CA GLY A 64 0.35 -16.22 -23.26
C GLY A 64 1.40 -15.77 -24.27
N LEU A 65 2.22 -14.77 -23.93
CA LEU A 65 3.34 -14.32 -24.78
C LEU A 65 4.39 -15.41 -24.94
N GLY A 66 4.66 -16.19 -23.89
CA GLY A 66 5.57 -17.34 -23.97
C GLY A 66 5.11 -18.40 -24.97
N VAL A 67 3.80 -18.70 -25.00
CA VAL A 67 3.21 -19.59 -26.01
C VAL A 67 3.30 -18.97 -27.41
N LEU A 68 2.98 -17.69 -27.55
CA LEU A 68 3.02 -16.99 -28.84
C LEU A 68 4.41 -16.97 -29.48
N VAL A 69 5.45 -16.78 -28.68
CA VAL A 69 6.85 -16.82 -29.17
C VAL A 69 7.21 -18.21 -29.69
N ARG A 70 6.67 -19.28 -29.11
CA ARG A 70 6.87 -20.64 -29.63
C ARG A 70 6.16 -20.88 -30.96
N THR A 71 4.98 -20.30 -31.14
CA THR A 71 4.19 -20.45 -32.39
C THR A 71 4.66 -19.52 -33.52
N LEU A 72 5.15 -18.32 -33.19
CA LEU A 72 5.62 -17.31 -34.13
C LEU A 72 7.06 -16.89 -33.78
N PRO A 73 8.06 -17.74 -34.08
CA PRO A 73 9.45 -17.52 -33.64
C PRO A 73 10.11 -16.29 -34.27
N GLN A 74 9.63 -15.82 -35.43
CA GLN A 74 10.06 -14.55 -36.01
C GLN A 74 9.55 -13.30 -35.27
N MET A 75 8.61 -13.46 -34.32
CA MET A 75 8.04 -12.33 -33.58
C MET A 75 9.01 -11.84 -32.51
N ASN A 76 9.43 -10.58 -32.61
CA ASN A 76 10.18 -9.93 -31.54
C ASN A 76 9.28 -9.68 -30.32
N MET A 77 9.56 -10.40 -29.22
CA MET A 77 8.81 -10.30 -27.96
C MET A 77 8.76 -8.87 -27.40
N PHE A 78 9.80 -8.05 -27.61
CA PHE A 78 9.79 -6.67 -27.13
C PHE A 78 8.85 -5.78 -27.95
N VAL A 79 8.75 -6.01 -29.25
CA VAL A 79 7.91 -5.20 -30.16
C VAL A 79 6.43 -5.43 -29.90
N VAL A 80 6.02 -6.67 -29.61
CA VAL A 80 4.61 -7.02 -29.41
C VAL A 80 4.24 -7.13 -27.93
N GLY A 81 5.12 -7.71 -27.11
CA GLY A 81 4.84 -7.97 -25.70
C GLY A 81 4.84 -6.70 -24.85
N LEU A 82 5.73 -5.73 -25.11
CA LEU A 82 5.79 -4.50 -24.32
C LEU A 82 4.53 -3.63 -24.50
N PRO A 83 4.03 -3.36 -25.74
CA PRO A 83 2.77 -2.64 -25.90
C PRO A 83 1.61 -3.34 -25.21
N ILE A 84 1.47 -4.67 -25.35
CA ILE A 84 0.39 -5.44 -24.71
C ILE A 84 0.44 -5.27 -23.17
N LYS A 85 1.62 -5.43 -22.58
CA LYS A 85 1.80 -5.26 -21.13
C LYS A 85 1.40 -3.87 -20.66
N ILE A 86 1.74 -2.82 -21.41
CA ILE A 86 1.40 -1.43 -21.07
C ILE A 86 -0.10 -1.21 -21.19
N TYR A 87 -0.72 -1.57 -22.32
CA TYR A 87 -2.15 -1.36 -22.53
C TYR A 87 -3.01 -2.08 -21.49
N VAL A 88 -2.72 -3.35 -21.24
CA VAL A 88 -3.51 -4.13 -20.29
C VAL A 88 -3.29 -3.66 -18.86
N SER A 89 -2.06 -3.35 -18.45
CA SER A 89 -1.80 -2.88 -17.08
C SER A 89 -2.46 -1.52 -16.80
N LEU A 90 -2.43 -0.59 -17.76
CA LEU A 90 -3.13 0.70 -17.65
C LEU A 90 -4.65 0.51 -17.58
N TYR A 91 -5.21 -0.35 -18.44
CA TYR A 91 -6.64 -0.64 -18.45
C TYR A 91 -7.10 -1.21 -17.10
N VAL A 92 -6.35 -2.17 -16.56
CA VAL A 92 -6.60 -2.79 -15.27
C VAL A 92 -6.48 -1.78 -14.12
N MET A 93 -5.50 -0.87 -14.20
CA MET A 93 -5.33 0.20 -13.20
C MET A 93 -6.55 1.13 -13.15
N ILE A 94 -7.11 1.49 -14.32
CA ILE A 94 -8.34 2.28 -14.40
C ILE A 94 -9.51 1.55 -13.73
N LEU A 95 -9.67 0.25 -13.99
CA LEU A 95 -10.75 -0.56 -13.40
C LEU A 95 -10.63 -0.70 -11.87
N ILE A 96 -9.41 -0.74 -11.34
CA ILE A 96 -9.15 -0.93 -9.89
C ILE A 96 -9.21 0.40 -9.12
N THR A 97 -9.05 1.53 -9.80
CA THR A 97 -9.03 2.86 -9.17
C THR A 97 -10.22 3.12 -8.23
N PRO A 98 -11.48 2.79 -8.57
CA PRO A 98 -12.61 2.97 -7.65
C PRO A 98 -12.48 2.12 -6.37
N ALA A 99 -12.02 0.88 -6.50
CA ALA A 99 -11.78 -0.01 -5.36
C ALA A 99 -10.64 0.52 -4.46
N MET A 100 -9.62 1.15 -5.04
CA MET A 100 -8.57 1.83 -4.26
C MET A 100 -9.13 3.00 -3.45
N ILE A 101 -10.00 3.81 -4.05
CA ILE A 101 -10.63 4.96 -3.38
C ILE A 101 -11.49 4.49 -2.20
N MET A 102 -12.25 3.40 -2.36
CA MET A 102 -13.09 2.84 -1.29
C MET A 102 -12.26 2.35 -0.09
N ASN A 103 -11.08 1.76 -0.35
CA ASN A 103 -10.18 1.29 0.69
C ASN A 103 -9.35 2.40 1.35
N PHE A 104 -9.33 3.60 0.77
CA PHE A 104 -8.48 4.69 1.23
C PHE A 104 -8.82 5.17 2.65
N SER A 105 -10.11 5.29 2.97
CA SER A 105 -10.56 5.66 4.32
C SER A 105 -10.16 4.61 5.36
N TYR A 106 -10.33 3.33 5.03
CA TYR A 106 -9.94 2.21 5.90
C TYR A 106 -8.43 2.22 6.21
N ILE A 107 -7.59 2.44 5.20
CA ILE A 107 -6.13 2.53 5.39
C ILE A 107 -5.78 3.73 6.27
N PHE A 108 -6.46 4.86 6.09
CA PHE A 108 -6.20 6.05 6.90
C PHE A 108 -6.58 5.86 8.37
N ASP A 109 -7.71 5.22 8.65
CA ASP A 109 -8.11 4.89 10.02
C ASP A 109 -7.10 3.96 10.69
N LYS A 110 -6.60 2.96 9.96
CA LYS A 110 -5.51 2.09 10.43
C LYS A 110 -4.25 2.88 10.80
N ILE A 111 -3.86 3.87 9.99
CA ILE A 111 -2.70 4.72 10.26
C ILE A 111 -2.91 5.52 11.55
N ASN A 112 -4.08 6.15 11.73
CA ASN A 112 -4.37 6.92 12.95
C ASN A 112 -4.34 6.03 14.21
N VAL A 113 -4.95 4.85 14.14
CA VAL A 113 -4.92 3.88 15.23
C VAL A 113 -3.48 3.42 15.52
N GLY A 114 -2.69 3.14 14.48
CA GLY A 114 -1.28 2.79 14.60
C GLY A 114 -0.44 3.88 15.28
N LEU A 115 -0.64 5.14 14.90
CA LEU A 115 0.01 6.28 15.54
C LEU A 115 -0.35 6.38 17.02
N ILE A 116 -1.63 6.26 17.37
CA ILE A 116 -2.07 6.30 18.78
C ILE A 116 -1.51 5.12 19.57
N LYS A 117 -1.48 3.92 18.99
CA LYS A 117 -0.86 2.72 19.61
C LYS A 117 0.62 2.97 19.91
N ILE A 118 1.38 3.49 18.95
CA ILE A 118 2.79 3.84 19.14
C ILE A 118 2.96 4.84 20.28
N LEU A 119 2.18 5.92 20.29
CA LEU A 119 2.27 6.95 21.33
C LEU A 119 1.96 6.40 22.72
N LYS A 120 0.96 5.52 22.85
CA LYS A 120 0.66 4.86 24.11
C LYS A 120 1.74 3.88 24.54
N GLY A 121 2.39 3.20 23.60
CA GLY A 121 3.52 2.31 23.89
C GLY A 121 4.78 3.04 24.40
N MET A 122 4.89 4.35 24.16
CA MET A 122 6.00 5.18 24.65
C MET A 122 5.86 5.61 26.12
N ILE A 123 4.66 5.45 26.69
CA ILE A 123 4.43 5.66 28.12
C ILE A 123 5.00 4.45 28.88
N PRO A 124 5.75 4.65 29.97
CA PRO A 124 6.25 3.56 30.81
C PRO A 124 5.13 2.72 31.45
#